data_AF-A0A7C5TCA0-F1
#
_entry.id   AF-A0A7C5TCA0-F1
#
_cell.length_a   1.000
_cell.length_b   1.000
_cell.length_c   1.000
_cell.angle_alpha   90.00
_cell.angle_beta   90.00
_cell.angle_gamma   90.00
#
_symmetry.space_group_name_H-M   'P 1'
#
loop_
_entity.id
_entity.type
_entity.pdbx_description
1 polymer ?
#
loop_
_entity_poly.entity_id
_entity_poly.type
_entity_poly.pdbx_seq_one_letter_code
_entity_poly.pdbx_strand_id
1 'polypeptide(L)'
;MFHRSEDFMRIVKNELANQGVVPNNHVLERIRVCIDELKRRNIPPDRFRDIARIIAQVIAEKPYRQIPSSGLEGFLSMISSCRLIGYQLRRNESIYCPIMVPAGFTAISMIGVSSTPGNISLFIKRIGEPIDKNAYYAEDIILVGYFDTNTATWNQRLSPGLYLVEVHNYYNEDVNVSVDVMTCIISD
;
A
#
# COMPACT_ATOMS: atom_id res chain seq x y z
N MET A 1 -6.96 -6.47 32.60
CA MET A 1 -7.81 -6.90 31.46
C MET A 1 -7.54 -5.91 30.34
N PHE A 2 -7.02 -6.32 29.18
CA PHE A 2 -7.32 -5.76 27.85
C PHE A 2 -6.40 -6.38 26.77
N HIS A 3 -7.09 -7.06 25.85
CA HIS A 3 -6.74 -7.53 24.50
C HIS A 3 -5.47 -8.36 24.27
N ARG A 4 -5.67 -9.69 24.25
CA ARG A 4 -4.98 -10.59 23.31
C ARG A 4 -5.04 -9.94 21.93
N SER A 5 -3.92 -9.43 21.42
CA SER A 5 -3.87 -8.88 20.06
C SER A 5 -4.39 -9.95 19.12
N GLU A 6 -5.35 -9.62 18.25
CA GLU A 6 -5.66 -10.52 17.14
C GLU A 6 -4.37 -10.78 16.38
N ASP A 7 -3.93 -12.03 16.33
CA ASP A 7 -2.74 -12.36 15.56
C ASP A 7 -3.08 -12.18 14.08
N PHE A 8 -2.53 -11.15 13.45
CA PHE A 8 -2.68 -10.86 12.02
C PHE A 8 -2.52 -12.12 11.17
N MET A 9 -1.58 -12.98 11.55
CA MET A 9 -1.30 -14.23 10.85
C MET A 9 -2.50 -15.21 10.90
N ARG A 10 -3.25 -15.22 12.00
CA ARG A 10 -4.48 -16.00 12.11
C ARG A 10 -5.56 -15.45 11.18
N ILE A 11 -5.68 -14.13 11.06
CA ILE A 11 -6.63 -13.49 10.13
C ILE A 11 -6.28 -13.87 8.69
N VAL A 12 -5.00 -13.78 8.31
CA VAL A 12 -4.56 -14.17 6.95
C VAL A 12 -4.83 -15.64 6.66
N LYS A 13 -4.52 -16.54 7.60
CA LYS A 13 -4.82 -17.98 7.44
C LYS A 13 -6.30 -18.25 7.19
N ASN A 14 -7.18 -17.52 7.90
CA ASN A 14 -8.62 -17.65 7.71
C ASN A 14 -9.06 -17.13 6.34
N GLU A 15 -8.57 -15.96 5.91
CA GLU A 15 -8.89 -15.41 4.59
C GLU A 15 -8.37 -16.30 3.45
N LEU A 16 -7.17 -16.89 3.60
CA LEU A 16 -6.65 -17.89 2.66
C LEU A 16 -7.56 -19.11 2.54
N ALA A 17 -7.99 -19.65 3.67
CA ALA A 17 -8.93 -20.78 3.70
C ALA A 17 -10.27 -20.42 3.04
N ASN A 18 -10.79 -19.21 3.27
CA ASN A 18 -12.01 -18.70 2.64
C ASN A 18 -11.90 -18.63 1.11
N GLN A 19 -10.70 -18.39 0.59
CA GLN A 19 -10.39 -18.39 -0.85
C GLN A 19 -10.01 -19.78 -1.40
N GLY A 20 -10.14 -20.84 -0.59
CA GLY A 20 -9.79 -22.21 -1.00
C GLY A 20 -8.28 -22.50 -1.07
N VAL A 21 -7.44 -21.61 -0.54
CA VAL A 21 -5.99 -21.80 -0.49
C VAL A 21 -5.60 -22.50 0.81
N VAL A 22 -4.87 -23.61 0.70
CA VAL A 22 -4.32 -24.29 1.88
C VAL A 22 -3.08 -23.52 2.37
N PRO A 23 -3.10 -22.95 3.59
CA PRO A 23 -1.97 -22.20 4.11
C PRO A 23 -0.82 -23.16 4.44
N ASN A 24 0.22 -23.19 3.59
CA ASN A 24 1.46 -23.92 3.84
C ASN A 24 2.57 -22.97 4.34
N ASN A 25 3.59 -23.51 5.00
CA ASN A 25 4.65 -22.70 5.62
C ASN A 25 5.42 -21.83 4.61
N HIS A 26 5.50 -22.27 3.36
CA HIS A 26 6.18 -21.52 2.29
C HIS A 26 5.42 -20.24 1.91
N VAL A 27 4.10 -20.33 1.77
CA VAL A 27 3.22 -19.17 1.53
C VAL A 27 3.26 -18.21 2.72
N LEU A 28 3.24 -18.74 3.95
CA LEU A 28 3.22 -17.93 5.17
C LEU A 28 4.54 -17.19 5.42
N GLU A 29 5.69 -17.82 5.17
CA GLU A 29 6.99 -17.14 5.30
C GLU A 29 7.16 -16.02 4.28
N ARG A 30 6.63 -16.18 3.06
CA ARG A 30 6.71 -15.14 2.01
C ARG A 30 5.97 -13.85 2.37
N ILE A 31 4.87 -13.93 3.10
CA ILE A 31 4.10 -12.76 3.53
C ILE A 31 4.50 -12.24 4.91
N ARG A 32 5.35 -12.98 5.64
CA ARG A 32 5.71 -12.68 7.02
C ARG A 32 6.38 -11.32 7.18
N VAL A 33 7.29 -10.97 6.28
CA VAL A 33 8.02 -9.69 6.35
C VAL A 33 7.07 -8.49 6.14
N CYS A 34 6.07 -8.60 5.25
CA CYS A 34 4.99 -7.61 5.14
C CYS A 34 4.19 -7.49 6.45
N ILE A 35 3.86 -8.63 7.07
CA ILE A 35 3.09 -8.68 8.32
C ILE A 35 3.86 -8.08 9.50
N ASP A 36 5.15 -8.36 9.60
CA ASP A 36 6.00 -7.87 10.68
C ASP A 36 6.17 -6.34 10.60
N GLU A 37 6.23 -5.76 9.40
CA GLU A 37 6.22 -4.31 9.25
C GLU A 37 4.86 -3.68 9.58
N LEU A 38 3.74 -4.31 9.17
CA LEU A 38 2.40 -3.86 9.55
C LEU A 38 2.26 -3.79 11.07
N LYS A 39 2.79 -4.79 11.77
CA LYS A 39 2.89 -4.81 13.24
C LYS A 39 3.81 -3.69 13.74
N ARG A 40 5.00 -3.49 13.16
CA ARG A 40 5.95 -2.42 13.54
C ARG A 40 5.34 -1.03 13.43
N ARG A 41 4.45 -0.80 12.47
CA ARG A 41 3.77 0.49 12.25
C ARG A 41 2.54 0.71 13.12
N ASN A 42 2.18 -0.23 14.01
CA ASN A 42 0.99 -0.16 14.86
C ASN A 42 -0.29 0.09 14.05
N ILE A 43 -0.40 -0.55 12.88
CA ILE A 43 -1.63 -0.46 12.08
C ILE A 43 -2.81 -0.99 12.92
N PRO A 44 -3.96 -0.29 12.96
CA PRO A 44 -5.12 -0.70 13.74
C PRO A 44 -5.65 -2.09 13.33
N PRO A 45 -6.05 -2.96 14.30
CA PRO A 45 -6.51 -4.31 14.00
C PRO A 45 -7.74 -4.39 13.08
N ASP A 46 -8.62 -3.39 13.09
CA ASP A 46 -9.77 -3.28 12.19
C ASP A 46 -9.35 -3.20 10.71
N ARG A 47 -8.15 -2.68 10.42
CA ARG A 47 -7.57 -2.64 9.07
C ARG A 47 -6.92 -3.95 8.65
N PHE A 48 -6.58 -4.82 9.61
CA PHE A 48 -5.90 -6.09 9.32
C PHE A 48 -6.72 -7.01 8.42
N ARG A 49 -8.05 -7.01 8.59
CA ARG A 49 -8.93 -7.86 7.79
C ARG A 49 -8.97 -7.45 6.33
N ASP A 50 -9.02 -6.14 6.03
CA ASP A 50 -9.00 -5.66 4.65
C ASP A 50 -7.69 -6.03 3.94
N ILE A 51 -6.56 -5.85 4.62
CA ILE A 51 -5.24 -6.19 4.07
C ILE A 51 -5.11 -7.70 3.89
N ALA A 52 -5.52 -8.49 4.88
CA ALA A 52 -5.51 -9.94 4.82
C ALA A 52 -6.38 -10.47 3.67
N ARG A 53 -7.54 -9.84 3.42
CA ARG A 53 -8.42 -10.18 2.29
C ARG A 53 -7.72 -9.93 0.94
N ILE A 54 -7.07 -8.78 0.77
CA ILE A 54 -6.35 -8.48 -0.49
C ILE A 54 -5.18 -9.44 -0.67
N ILE A 55 -4.41 -9.71 0.39
CA ILE A 55 -3.32 -10.70 0.38
C ILE A 55 -3.86 -12.07 -0.06
N ALA A 56 -4.96 -12.53 0.55
CA ALA A 56 -5.56 -13.82 0.23
C ALA A 56 -6.08 -13.89 -1.22
N GLN A 57 -6.69 -12.82 -1.73
CA GLN A 57 -7.14 -12.74 -3.13
C GLN A 57 -5.96 -12.86 -4.11
N VAL A 58 -4.88 -12.11 -3.88
CA VAL A 58 -3.67 -12.17 -4.72
C VAL A 58 -3.09 -13.59 -4.75
N ILE A 59 -3.05 -14.26 -3.60
CA ILE A 59 -2.54 -15.64 -3.46
C ILE A 59 -3.48 -16.65 -4.12
N ALA A 60 -4.81 -16.45 -4.05
CA ALA A 60 -5.80 -17.39 -4.57
C ALA A 60 -5.97 -17.35 -6.08
N GLU A 61 -5.87 -16.16 -6.69
CA GLU A 61 -5.95 -15.98 -8.15
C GLU A 61 -4.83 -16.71 -8.90
N LYS A 62 -3.72 -17.03 -8.24
CA LYS A 62 -2.57 -17.68 -8.84
C LYS A 62 -2.20 -18.94 -8.04
N PRO A 63 -2.69 -20.13 -8.43
CA PRO A 63 -2.22 -21.37 -7.83
C PRO A 63 -0.74 -21.51 -8.14
N TYR A 64 0.11 -21.27 -7.14
CA TYR A 64 1.57 -21.36 -7.13
C TYR A 64 2.08 -22.68 -7.73
N ARG A 65 2.11 -22.79 -9.06
CA ARG A 65 2.70 -23.92 -9.76
C ARG A 65 4.16 -23.57 -10.07
N GLN A 66 5.05 -24.29 -9.39
CA GLN A 66 6.45 -24.55 -9.74
C GLN A 66 7.22 -23.38 -10.36
N ILE A 67 7.57 -22.40 -9.53
CA ILE A 67 8.64 -21.46 -9.84
C ILE A 67 9.96 -22.11 -9.39
N PRO A 68 10.95 -22.30 -10.28
CA PRO A 68 12.20 -22.98 -9.96
C PRO A 68 12.97 -22.24 -8.87
N SER A 69 13.44 -22.98 -7.87
CA SER A 69 14.12 -22.51 -6.68
C SER A 69 15.51 -21.92 -6.92
N SER A 70 16.03 -21.95 -8.15
CA SER A 70 17.45 -21.68 -8.45
C SER A 70 17.75 -20.28 -8.99
N GLY A 71 16.93 -19.28 -8.66
CA GLY A 71 17.21 -17.87 -8.98
C GLY A 71 16.49 -16.84 -8.10
N LEU A 72 15.87 -17.29 -7.00
CA LEU A 72 14.95 -16.52 -6.16
C LEU A 72 15.49 -16.21 -4.76
N GLU A 73 16.82 -16.14 -4.57
CA GLU A 73 17.42 -15.76 -3.28
C GLU A 73 17.21 -14.28 -2.88
N GLY A 74 16.34 -13.54 -3.59
CA GLY A 74 16.03 -12.13 -3.32
C GLY A 74 14.54 -11.77 -3.29
N PHE A 75 13.63 -12.73 -3.08
CA PHE A 75 12.20 -12.41 -2.99
C PHE A 75 11.80 -11.98 -1.58
N LEU A 76 12.25 -10.77 -1.26
CA LEU A 76 11.77 -9.98 -0.14
C LEU A 76 10.34 -9.54 -0.48
N SER A 77 9.41 -9.68 0.46
CA SER A 77 8.30 -8.73 0.49
C SER A 77 8.92 -7.35 0.76
N MET A 78 9.35 -6.68 -0.31
CA MET A 78 10.01 -5.39 -0.21
C MET A 78 8.95 -4.38 0.17
N ILE A 79 9.30 -3.51 1.11
CA ILE A 79 8.41 -2.46 1.60
C ILE A 79 8.91 -1.16 1.02
N SER A 80 8.22 -0.66 -0.01
CA SER A 80 8.36 0.74 -0.38
C SER A 80 7.58 1.53 0.65
N SER A 81 8.25 2.40 1.40
CA SER A 81 7.55 3.27 2.34
C SER A 81 7.96 4.72 2.18
N CYS A 82 6.96 5.60 2.21
CA CYS A 82 7.13 7.03 2.24
C CYS A 82 6.39 7.54 3.48
N ARG A 83 7.13 8.13 4.43
CA ARG A 83 6.52 8.69 5.64
C ARG A 83 6.94 10.13 5.83
N LEU A 84 5.96 11.02 5.85
CA LEU A 84 6.10 12.45 6.08
C LEU A 84 5.14 12.83 7.22
N ILE A 85 5.62 13.58 8.20
CA ILE A 85 4.85 13.89 9.41
C ILE A 85 4.82 15.40 9.60
N GLY A 86 3.61 15.96 9.71
CA GLY A 86 3.39 17.37 10.08
C GLY A 86 3.95 18.37 9.07
N TYR A 87 3.94 18.04 7.77
CA TYR A 87 4.41 18.94 6.73
C TYR A 87 3.34 19.99 6.42
N GLN A 88 3.69 21.27 6.49
CA GLN A 88 2.77 22.34 6.11
C GLN A 88 2.69 22.42 4.58
N LEU A 89 1.50 22.25 4.03
CA LEU A 89 1.21 22.29 2.61
C LEU A 89 0.44 23.58 2.28
N ARG A 90 1.07 24.49 1.54
CA ARG A 90 0.45 25.74 1.11
C ARG A 90 -0.42 25.52 -0.12
N ARG A 91 -1.18 26.56 -0.49
CA ARG A 91 -1.97 26.56 -1.72
C ARG A 91 -1.13 26.18 -2.95
N ASN A 92 -1.66 25.26 -3.75
CA ASN A 92 -1.08 24.69 -4.96
C ASN A 92 0.21 23.89 -4.75
N GLU A 93 0.59 23.59 -3.51
CA GLU A 93 1.71 22.70 -3.24
C GLU A 93 1.24 21.24 -3.23
N SER A 94 2.16 20.34 -3.59
CA SER A 94 1.98 18.90 -3.58
C SER A 94 3.10 18.20 -2.82
N ILE A 95 2.74 17.13 -2.13
CA ILE A 95 3.67 16.11 -1.63
C ILE A 95 3.54 14.88 -2.51
N TYR A 96 4.68 14.29 -2.88
CA TYR A 96 4.73 13.07 -3.69
C TYR A 96 5.43 11.94 -2.95
N CYS A 97 4.77 10.79 -2.90
CA CYS A 97 5.31 9.54 -2.37
C CYS A 97 5.34 8.49 -3.49
N PRO A 98 6.54 8.11 -3.99
CA PRO A 98 6.66 7.14 -5.08
C PRO A 98 6.44 5.70 -4.60
N ILE A 99 5.85 4.88 -5.47
CA ILE A 99 5.72 3.43 -5.32
C ILE A 99 6.24 2.79 -6.60
N MET A 100 7.13 1.80 -6.46
CA MET A 100 7.65 1.03 -7.60
C MET A 100 7.25 -0.43 -7.46
N VAL A 101 6.61 -0.98 -8.49
CA VAL A 101 6.18 -2.37 -8.55
C VAL A 101 6.92 -3.04 -9.72
N PRO A 102 7.90 -3.91 -9.46
CA PRO A 102 8.67 -4.56 -10.52
C PRO A 102 7.80 -5.49 -11.39
N ALA A 103 8.28 -5.78 -12.61
CA ALA A 103 7.64 -6.76 -13.48
C ALA A 103 7.66 -8.17 -12.86
N GLY A 104 6.53 -8.89 -12.95
CA GLY A 104 6.37 -10.21 -12.31
C GLY A 104 6.05 -10.12 -10.81
N PHE A 105 5.55 -8.98 -10.34
CA PHE A 105 5.11 -8.80 -8.96
C PHE A 105 3.75 -8.09 -8.92
N THR A 106 3.01 -8.36 -7.86
CA THR A 106 1.80 -7.63 -7.49
C THR A 106 2.06 -6.88 -6.20
N ALA A 107 1.66 -5.61 -6.11
CA ALA A 107 1.82 -4.82 -4.91
C ALA A 107 0.49 -4.58 -4.19
N ILE A 108 0.54 -4.49 -2.87
CA ILE A 108 -0.56 -4.08 -1.99
C ILE A 108 -0.07 -2.86 -1.23
N SER A 109 -0.62 -1.69 -1.57
CA SER A 109 -0.28 -0.43 -0.94
C SER A 109 -1.32 -0.01 0.07
N MET A 110 -0.86 0.43 1.24
CA MET A 110 -1.62 1.11 2.27
C MET A 110 -1.18 2.56 2.30
N ILE A 111 -2.12 3.49 2.21
CA ILE A 111 -1.86 4.92 2.15
C ILE A 111 -2.66 5.56 3.28
N GLY A 112 -1.98 5.94 4.35
CA GLY A 112 -2.53 6.73 5.44
C GLY A 112 -2.27 8.21 5.20
N VAL A 113 -3.29 9.04 5.34
CA VAL A 113 -3.17 10.50 5.31
C VAL A 113 -3.92 11.08 6.50
N SER A 114 -3.32 12.06 7.16
CA SER A 114 -4.00 12.89 8.16
C SER A 114 -3.68 14.35 7.90
N SER A 115 -4.65 15.23 8.18
CA SER A 115 -4.46 16.67 8.06
C SER A 115 -5.07 17.43 9.23
N THR A 116 -4.58 18.65 9.48
CA THR A 116 -5.35 19.67 10.20
C THR A 116 -6.63 20.01 9.43
N PRO A 117 -7.61 20.68 10.06
CA PRO A 117 -8.78 21.20 9.35
C PRO A 117 -8.41 21.97 8.09
N GLY A 118 -9.06 21.62 6.99
CA GLY A 118 -8.82 22.17 5.66
C GLY A 118 -8.81 21.09 4.57
N ASN A 119 -9.21 21.49 3.36
CA ASN A 119 -9.43 20.57 2.26
C ASN A 119 -8.12 20.16 1.57
N ILE A 120 -7.94 18.86 1.35
CA ILE A 120 -6.85 18.29 0.53
C ILE A 120 -7.39 17.26 -0.45
N SER A 121 -6.68 17.06 -1.56
CA SER A 121 -6.96 16.03 -2.55
C SER A 121 -5.87 14.98 -2.56
N LEU A 122 -6.26 13.71 -2.50
CA LEU A 122 -5.37 12.57 -2.62
C LEU A 122 -5.53 11.90 -3.99
N PHE A 123 -4.43 11.75 -4.71
CA PHE A 123 -4.38 11.04 -5.98
C PHE A 123 -3.41 9.87 -5.91
N ILE A 124 -3.76 8.75 -6.55
CA ILE A 124 -2.80 7.70 -6.92
C ILE A 124 -2.70 7.73 -8.43
N LYS A 125 -1.50 8.05 -8.92
CA LYS A 125 -1.22 8.22 -10.35
C LYS A 125 -0.30 7.11 -10.81
N ARG A 126 -0.65 6.38 -11.86
CA ARG A 126 0.30 5.50 -12.56
C ARG A 126 1.09 6.33 -13.56
N ILE A 127 2.41 6.33 -13.42
CA ILE A 127 3.32 6.98 -14.37
C ILE A 127 3.53 6.04 -15.55
N GLY A 128 3.18 6.52 -16.75
CA GLY A 128 3.43 5.86 -18.02
C GLY A 128 4.68 6.34 -18.72
N GLU A 129 4.66 6.27 -20.05
CA GLU A 129 5.80 6.64 -20.89
C GLU A 129 6.22 8.11 -20.71
N PRO A 130 7.53 8.39 -20.76
CA PRO A 130 8.03 9.77 -20.78
C PRO A 130 7.57 10.46 -22.06
N ILE A 131 7.00 11.65 -21.90
CA ILE A 131 6.61 12.54 -23.00
C ILE A 131 7.78 13.50 -23.33
N ASP A 132 8.57 13.86 -22.32
CA ASP A 132 9.79 14.69 -22.44
C ASP A 132 10.76 14.34 -21.30
N LYS A 133 11.95 14.95 -21.27
CA LYS A 133 13.04 14.70 -20.31
C LYS A 133 12.60 14.72 -18.83
N ASN A 134 11.54 15.47 -18.49
CA ASN A 134 11.01 15.58 -17.12
C ASN A 134 9.47 15.50 -17.06
N ALA A 135 8.82 15.00 -18.12
CA ALA A 135 7.37 14.93 -18.20
C ALA A 135 6.96 13.51 -18.54
N TYR A 136 5.98 13.00 -17.81
CA TYR A 136 5.47 11.64 -17.99
C TYR A 136 3.96 11.68 -18.13
N TYR A 137 3.42 10.78 -18.96
CA TYR A 137 1.99 10.57 -19.04
C TYR A 137 1.48 9.95 -17.73
N ALA A 138 0.34 10.40 -17.21
CA ALA A 138 -0.36 9.67 -16.16
C ALA A 138 -1.33 8.70 -16.83
N GLU A 139 -1.00 7.40 -16.83
CA GLU A 139 -1.82 6.36 -17.46
C GLU A 139 -3.19 6.24 -16.81
N ASP A 140 -3.19 6.28 -15.48
CA ASP A 140 -4.38 6.19 -14.65
C ASP A 140 -4.26 7.20 -13.51
N ILE A 141 -5.35 7.92 -13.22
CA ILE A 141 -5.47 8.80 -12.07
C ILE A 141 -6.68 8.36 -11.26
N ILE A 142 -6.44 7.89 -10.05
CA ILE A 142 -7.51 7.58 -9.09
C ILE A 142 -7.59 8.76 -8.13
N LEU A 143 -8.71 9.49 -8.12
CA LEU A 143 -9.04 10.42 -7.04
C LEU A 143 -9.57 9.59 -5.86
N VAL A 144 -8.82 9.62 -4.76
CA VAL A 144 -9.05 8.71 -3.63
C VAL A 144 -9.83 9.40 -2.50
N GLY A 145 -9.87 10.74 -2.47
CA GLY A 145 -10.92 11.47 -1.75
C GLY A 145 -10.63 12.96 -1.47
N TYR A 146 -11.59 13.55 -0.76
CA TYR A 146 -11.69 14.95 -0.33
C TYR A 146 -11.91 14.95 1.19
N PHE A 147 -11.09 15.66 1.97
CA PHE A 147 -11.15 15.63 3.44
C PHE A 147 -11.20 17.03 4.02
N ASP A 148 -12.18 17.30 4.90
CA ASP A 148 -12.29 18.56 5.64
C ASP A 148 -11.56 18.50 7.01
N THR A 149 -11.46 17.29 7.57
CA THR A 149 -10.66 16.92 8.75
C THR A 149 -10.92 15.44 8.93
N ASN A 150 -9.96 14.54 8.71
CA ASN A 150 -9.93 13.21 9.32
C ASN A 150 -8.73 12.42 8.82
N THR A 151 -8.13 11.64 9.73
CA THR A 151 -7.23 10.56 9.34
C THR A 151 -7.98 9.59 8.45
N ALA A 152 -7.42 9.29 7.29
CA ALA A 152 -8.00 8.36 6.33
C ALA A 152 -6.93 7.37 5.84
N THR A 153 -7.39 6.19 5.43
CA THR A 153 -6.51 5.09 5.02
C THR A 153 -7.12 4.35 3.85
N TRP A 154 -6.34 4.17 2.80
CA TRP A 154 -6.72 3.43 1.60
C TRP A 154 -5.79 2.27 1.35
N ASN A 155 -6.39 1.15 0.97
CA ASN A 155 -5.68 -0.06 0.58
C ASN A 155 -5.93 -0.28 -0.91
N GLN A 156 -4.87 -0.38 -1.71
CA GLN A 156 -4.95 -0.50 -3.16
C GLN A 156 -4.03 -1.63 -3.64
N ARG A 157 -4.57 -2.53 -4.47
CA ARG A 157 -3.75 -3.46 -5.25
C ARG A 157 -3.20 -2.74 -6.49
N LEU A 158 -1.91 -2.90 -6.75
CA LEU A 158 -1.20 -2.28 -7.87
C LEU A 158 -0.55 -3.37 -8.72
N SER A 159 -0.69 -3.22 -10.04
CA SER A 159 0.04 -4.02 -11.03
C SER A 159 1.49 -3.51 -11.17
N PRO A 160 2.35 -4.22 -11.90
CA PRO A 160 3.68 -3.71 -12.23
C PRO A 160 3.65 -2.31 -12.85
N GLY A 161 4.51 -1.42 -12.36
CA GLY A 161 4.58 -0.03 -12.81
C GLY A 161 5.17 0.92 -11.78
N LEU A 162 5.27 2.19 -12.18
CA LEU A 162 5.64 3.30 -11.31
C LEU A 162 4.37 4.06 -10.93
N TYR A 163 4.22 4.39 -9.65
CA TYR A 163 3.08 5.14 -9.16
C TYR A 163 3.53 6.30 -8.28
N LEU A 164 2.73 7.36 -8.25
CA LEU A 164 2.87 8.50 -7.35
C LEU A 164 1.60 8.64 -6.53
N VAL A 165 1.76 8.62 -5.21
CA VAL A 165 0.75 9.09 -4.29
C VAL A 165 0.97 10.59 -4.12
N GLU A 166 0.02 11.39 -4.58
CA GLU A 166 0.05 12.84 -4.49
C GLU A 166 -0.97 13.32 -3.46
N VAL A 167 -0.52 14.12 -2.49
CA VAL A 167 -1.39 14.94 -1.67
C VAL A 167 -1.24 16.38 -2.11
N HIS A 168 -2.32 16.97 -2.61
CA HIS A 168 -2.33 18.33 -3.17
C HIS A 168 -3.32 19.22 -2.41
N ASN A 169 -2.91 20.46 -2.15
CA ASN A 169 -3.77 21.48 -1.56
C ASN A 169 -4.24 22.47 -2.64
N TYR A 170 -5.47 22.32 -3.15
CA TYR A 170 -6.06 23.28 -4.09
C TYR A 170 -6.60 24.56 -3.42
N TYR A 171 -6.62 24.60 -2.08
CA TYR A 171 -7.39 25.57 -1.31
C TYR A 171 -6.51 26.67 -0.74
N ASN A 172 -7.14 27.76 -0.30
CA ASN A 172 -6.44 28.98 0.11
C ASN A 172 -5.84 28.91 1.52
N GLU A 173 -6.06 27.82 2.25
CA GLU A 173 -5.64 27.67 3.64
C GLU A 173 -4.44 26.73 3.70
N ASP A 174 -3.45 27.08 4.51
CA ASP A 174 -2.31 26.20 4.78
C ASP A 174 -2.77 25.06 5.69
N VAL A 175 -2.42 23.84 5.31
CA VAL A 175 -2.82 22.62 6.04
C VAL A 175 -1.59 21.83 6.44
N ASN A 176 -1.52 21.36 7.68
CA ASN A 176 -0.47 20.43 8.07
C ASN A 176 -0.93 19.03 7.73
N VAL A 177 -0.12 18.31 6.95
CA VAL A 177 -0.41 16.97 6.44
C VAL A 177 0.64 15.98 6.96
N SER A 178 0.20 14.79 7.33
CA SER A 178 1.06 13.62 7.48
C SER A 178 0.62 12.56 6.48
N VAL A 179 1.59 11.91 5.85
CA VAL A 179 1.40 10.83 4.87
C VAL A 179 2.23 9.63 5.30
N ASP A 180 1.64 8.44 5.33
CA ASP A 180 2.35 7.17 5.50
C ASP A 180 1.90 6.19 4.41
N VAL A 181 2.72 6.04 3.38
CA VAL A 181 2.55 5.04 2.33
C VAL A 181 3.39 3.82 2.69
N MET A 182 2.79 2.64 2.71
CA MET A 182 3.48 1.36 2.84
C MET A 182 3.01 0.46 1.70
N THR A 183 3.94 -0.09 0.93
CA THR A 183 3.60 -1.02 -0.15
C THR A 183 4.30 -2.34 0.07
N CYS A 184 3.53 -3.41 0.26
CA CYS A 184 4.03 -4.77 0.24
C CYS A 184 4.05 -5.30 -1.20
N ILE A 185 5.23 -5.70 -1.67
CA ILE A 185 5.40 -6.27 -3.02
C ILE A 185 5.45 -7.80 -2.90
N ILE A 186 4.59 -8.49 -3.62
CA ILE A 186 4.42 -9.95 -3.60
C ILE A 186 4.81 -10.50 -4.97
N SER A 187 5.68 -11.51 -4.99
CA SER A 187 6.05 -12.21 -6.22
C SER A 187 4.83 -12.82 -6.90
N ASP A 188 4.72 -12.65 -8.22
CA ASP A 188 3.77 -13.44 -9.02
C ASP A 188 4.13 -14.93 -9.05
#